data_AF-D9Q1I1-F1
#
_entry.id   AF-D9Q1I1-F1
#
_cell.length_a   1.000
_cell.length_b   1.000
_cell.length_c   1.000
_cell.angle_alpha   90.00
_cell.angle_beta   90.00
_cell.angle_gamma   90.00
#
_symmetry.space_group_name_H-M   'P 1'
#
loop_
_entity.id
_entity.type
_entity.pdbx_description
1 polymer ?
#
loop_
_entity_poly.entity_id
_entity_poly.type
_entity_poly.pdbx_seq_one_letter_code
_entity_poly.pdbx_strand_id
1 'polypeptide(L)' 'MSSDECDPFTRGHVVEVCRERCAEVSLGGKDFAECVRSCVEELRSRCGS' A
#
# COMPACT_ATOMS: atom_id res chain seq x y z
N MET A 1 -14.65 -7.70 -5.63
CA MET A 1 -13.28 -7.92 -5.14
C MET A 1 -13.33 -7.69 -3.64
N SER A 2 -13.25 -8.77 -2.87
CA SER A 2 -13.35 -8.71 -1.41
C SER A 2 -12.05 -8.14 -0.84
N SER A 3 -12.19 -7.08 -0.06
CA SER A 3 -11.13 -6.27 0.52
C SER A 3 -10.46 -6.95 1.71
N ASP A 4 -9.71 -8.01 1.48
CA ASP A 4 -8.70 -8.44 2.45
C ASP A 4 -7.41 -7.67 2.20
N GLU A 5 -7.43 -6.38 2.55
CA GLU A 5 -6.24 -5.53 2.55
C GLU A 5 -5.14 -6.12 3.48
N CYS A 6 -5.51 -7.07 4.35
CA CYS A 6 -4.64 -7.79 5.26
C CYS A 6 -4.41 -9.27 4.90
N ASP A 7 -4.71 -9.68 3.66
CA ASP A 7 -4.39 -11.04 3.20
C ASP A 7 -2.89 -11.33 3.43
N PRO A 8 -2.49 -12.57 3.77
CA PRO A 8 -1.09 -12.96 3.96
C PRO A 8 -0.17 -12.53 2.80
N PHE A 9 -0.70 -12.51 1.57
CA PHE A 9 0.02 -11.97 0.42
C PHE A 9 0.33 -10.48 0.59
N THR A 10 -0.68 -9.65 0.90
CA THR A 10 -0.52 -8.23 1.13
C THR A 10 0.43 -7.96 2.30
N ARG A 11 0.38 -8.73 3.41
CA ARG A 11 1.33 -8.59 4.52
C ARG A 11 2.79 -8.84 4.09
N GLY A 12 3.03 -9.79 3.19
CA GLY A 12 4.35 -10.07 2.62
C GLY A 12 4.81 -9.05 1.56
N HIS A 13 3.86 -8.45 0.85
CA HIS A 13 4.10 -7.60 -0.32
C HIS A 13 3.53 -6.17 -0.17
N VAL A 14 3.40 -5.66 1.06
CA VAL A 14 2.78 -4.35 1.36
C VAL A 14 3.31 -3.23 0.48
N VAL A 15 4.62 -3.20 0.24
CA VAL A 15 5.27 -2.17 -0.58
C VAL A 15 4.87 -2.26 -2.05
N GLU A 16 4.72 -3.46 -2.61
CA GLU A 16 4.30 -3.64 -4.01
C GLU A 16 2.84 -3.27 -4.21
N VAL A 17 1.96 -3.72 -3.31
CA VAL A 17 0.53 -3.37 -3.32
C VAL A 17 0.33 -1.85 -3.24
N CYS A 18 1.04 -1.18 -2.33
CA CYS A 18 0.97 0.28 -2.22
C CYS A 18 1.57 0.99 -3.44
N ARG A 19 2.60 0.43 -4.07
CA ARG A 19 3.15 0.98 -5.32
C ARG A 19 2.17 0.89 -6.46
N GLU A 20 1.52 -0.26 -6.67
CA GLU A 20 0.50 -0.41 -7.70
C GLU A 20 -0.68 0.53 -7.46
N ARG A 21 -1.23 0.55 -6.24
CA ARG A 21 -2.30 1.48 -5.86
C ARG A 21 -1.91 2.93 -6.11
N CYS A 22 -0.76 3.38 -5.61
CA CYS A 22 -0.32 4.76 -5.77
C CYS A 22 0.03 5.08 -7.23
N ALA A 23 0.40 4.09 -8.05
CA ALA A 23 0.67 4.29 -9.47
C ALA A 23 -0.62 4.51 -10.27
N GLU A 24 -1.74 3.91 -9.84
CA GLU A 24 -3.05 4.15 -10.44
C GLU A 24 -3.58 5.57 -10.16
N VAL A 25 -3.25 6.16 -9.00
CA VAL A 25 -3.74 7.49 -8.59
C VAL A 25 -2.75 8.63 -8.80
N SER A 26 -1.44 8.36 -8.90
CA SER A 26 -0.40 9.39 -8.86
C SER A 26 0.46 9.37 -10.12
N LEU A 27 0.51 10.50 -10.84
CA LEU A 27 1.22 10.67 -12.12
C LEU A 27 2.76 10.78 -12.02
N GLY A 28 3.36 10.29 -10.92
CA GLY A 28 4.80 10.25 -10.70
C GLY A 28 5.40 11.57 -10.19
N GLY A 29 6.10 11.49 -9.05
CA GLY A 29 6.72 12.64 -8.40
C GLY A 29 7.00 12.39 -6.91
N LYS A 30 7.25 13.47 -6.15
CA LYS A 30 7.45 13.43 -4.69
C LYS A 30 6.20 12.87 -3.97
N ASP A 31 5.03 13.15 -4.54
CA ASP A 31 3.72 12.67 -4.09
C ASP A 31 3.55 11.15 -4.18
N PHE A 32 4.20 10.49 -5.16
CA PHE A 32 4.15 9.02 -5.26
C PHE A 32 4.88 8.36 -4.09
N ALA A 33 6.07 8.87 -3.75
CA ALA A 33 6.85 8.33 -2.64
C ALA A 33 6.16 8.55 -1.29
N GLU A 34 5.47 9.68 -1.12
CA GLU A 34 4.68 9.98 0.09
C GLU A 34 3.42 9.12 0.17
N CYS A 35 2.70 8.95 -0.96
CA CYS A 35 1.56 8.04 -1.07
C CYS A 35 1.92 6.61 -0.66
N VAL A 36 2.99 6.06 -1.24
CA VAL A 36 3.44 4.69 -0.93
C VAL A 36 3.79 4.56 0.54
N ARG A 37 4.49 5.57 1.11
CA ARG A 37 4.90 5.54 2.52
C ARG A 37 3.70 5.55 3.46
N SER A 38 2.74 6.45 3.22
CA SER A 38 1.51 6.56 4.01
C SER A 38 0.66 5.27 3.92
N CYS A 39 0.54 4.71 2.72
CA CYS A 39 -0.16 3.44 2.50
C CYS A 39 0.51 2.27 3.25
N VAL A 40 1.85 2.19 3.22
CA VAL A 40 2.61 1.13 3.93
C VAL A 40 2.42 1.26 5.45
N GLU A 41 2.47 2.47 6.00
CA GLU A 41 2.25 2.70 7.43
C GLU A 41 0.82 2.35 7.86
N GLU A 42 -0.17 2.73 7.06
CA GLU A 42 -1.57 2.39 7.32
C GLU A 42 -1.79 0.87 7.31
N LEU A 43 -1.31 0.18 6.26
CA LEU A 43 -1.44 -1.28 6.15
C LEU A 43 -0.68 -2.01 7.25
N ARG A 44 0.52 -1.56 7.62
CA ARG A 44 1.25 -2.14 8.75
C ARG A 44 0.52 -1.92 10.07
N SER A 45 -0.12 -0.77 10.27
CA SER A 45 -0.91 -0.50 11.48
C SER A 45 -2.17 -1.37 11.53
N ARG A 46 -2.89 -1.50 10.41
CA ARG A 46 -4.16 -2.26 10.33
C ARG A 46 -3.95 -3.77 10.32
N CYS A 47 -2.89 -4.25 9.69
CA CYS A 47 -2.59 -5.67 9.50
C CYS A 47 -1.46 -6.19 10.39
N GLY A 48 -0.91 -5.35 11.28
CA GLY A 48 0.27 -5.63 12.11
C GLY A 48 0.00 -6.25 13.47
N SER A 49 -1.14 -6.91 13.67
CA SER A 49 -1.37 -7.81 14.83
C SER A 49 -1.45 -9.27 14.42
#